data_AF-A0A524A6V6-F1
#
_entry.id   AF-A0A524A6V6-F1
#
_cell.length_a   1.000
_cell.length_b   1.000
_cell.length_c   1.000
_cell.angle_alpha   90.00
_cell.angle_beta   90.00
_cell.angle_gamma   90.00
#
_symmetry.space_group_name_H-M   'P 1'
#
loop_
_entity.id
_entity.type
_entity.pdbx_description
1 polymer ?
#
loop_
_entity_poly.entity_id
_entity_poly.type
_entity_poly.pdbx_seq_one_letter_code
_entity_poly.pdbx_strand_id
1 'polypeptide(L)'
;MAKTEDHPIDKADALSRPISRRQFVAGLASLMALLAARCKPTPGPTPTPTATPTSAPRPTSTPTGTPTTEATATGTSTATPMPTDTPIPTDTPVLSPTKGPTSVPSPTATPVVTSTATPVPRPKAAIARCASYDRNLVEQQVRALVEDLGGLQDIIKPGGSVAIKVNLTGGASTQPPPGRSLTEAYATHPEVVRALSMILRQAGAGQLYIVEAWGMDAFTVCGYEPVAQELGAELVDLNVEAPFSDFIVVPVGAGAFVYDGFPLNRILERVDTFISVAKMKCHYNAGVTLSLKNQIGCTPERFYHIEGNLAPRAAMHGSAEESVTRVPGVIVDINRANPIDFALIDGIMTVEGGEGPWIASVAPVSPGLLVAGKNPVCTDAVATAAMGFDPTTEWPATPFLHGRNHLAMARARGLGTNVLDEIEVRGVPIAEARFPFKPAIG
;
A
#
# COMPACT_ATOMS: atom_id res chain seq x y z
N MET A 1 73.95 30.17 30.52
CA MET A 1 74.55 29.85 29.21
C MET A 1 74.08 28.46 28.82
N ALA A 2 73.47 28.15 27.68
CA ALA A 2 72.78 28.86 26.60
C ALA A 2 72.04 27.73 25.83
N LYS A 3 70.70 27.69 25.79
CA LYS A 3 69.80 28.18 24.71
C LYS A 3 70.24 27.83 23.28
N THR A 4 69.37 27.11 22.56
CA THR A 4 68.73 27.45 21.25
C THR A 4 68.14 26.18 20.63
N GLU A 5 67.01 26.13 19.93
CA GLU A 5 65.80 26.95 19.79
C GLU A 5 64.90 26.14 18.83
N ASP A 6 63.63 25.95 19.20
CA ASP A 6 62.58 25.45 18.30
C ASP A 6 61.99 26.66 17.56
N HIS A 7 61.80 26.54 16.24
CA HIS A 7 60.82 27.35 15.51
C HIS A 7 60.14 26.55 14.39
N PRO A 8 58.81 26.67 14.24
CA PRO A 8 58.01 25.93 13.27
C PRO A 8 57.94 26.68 11.91
N ILE A 9 57.81 25.93 10.82
CA ILE A 9 57.44 26.50 9.52
C ILE A 9 55.97 26.18 9.25
N ASP A 10 55.15 27.23 9.19
CA ASP A 10 53.75 27.21 8.78
C ASP A 10 53.64 27.47 7.26
N LYS A 11 52.69 26.75 6.66
CA LYS A 11 51.89 27.06 5.46
C LYS A 11 52.52 27.27 4.07
N ALA A 12 51.92 26.49 3.15
CA ALA A 12 51.34 26.94 1.89
C ALA A 12 52.29 27.37 0.78
N ASP A 13 52.74 26.40 -0.04
CA ASP A 13 52.79 26.57 -1.50
C ASP A 13 53.12 25.24 -2.19
N ALA A 14 52.11 24.41 -2.51
CA ALA A 14 52.34 23.21 -3.34
C ALA A 14 51.07 22.66 -4.01
N LEU A 15 50.11 23.49 -4.44
CA LEU A 15 48.93 22.99 -5.18
C LEU A 15 48.48 23.99 -6.25
N SER A 16 49.32 24.20 -7.25
CA SER A 16 48.93 24.90 -8.49
C SER A 16 49.91 24.61 -9.64
N ARG A 17 49.89 23.37 -10.15
CA ARG A 17 50.40 23.08 -11.51
C ARG A 17 49.45 22.14 -12.25
N PRO A 18 49.02 22.46 -13.49
CA PRO A 18 48.14 21.60 -14.26
C PRO A 18 48.89 20.35 -14.73
N ILE A 19 48.32 19.18 -14.44
CA ILE A 19 48.81 17.88 -14.92
C ILE A 19 48.56 17.81 -16.43
N SER A 20 49.60 17.54 -17.21
CA SER A 20 49.49 17.46 -18.66
C SER A 20 48.72 16.19 -19.10
N ARG A 21 47.96 16.31 -20.20
CA ARG A 21 47.15 15.24 -20.80
C ARG A 21 47.92 13.95 -21.12
N ARG A 22 49.26 13.99 -21.18
CA ARG A 22 50.13 12.82 -21.38
C ARG A 22 50.37 12.00 -20.10
N GLN A 23 50.33 12.61 -18.91
CA GLN A 23 50.49 11.88 -17.64
C GLN A 23 49.20 11.14 -17.22
N PHE A 24 48.03 11.65 -17.60
CA PHE A 24 46.74 11.00 -17.35
C PHE A 24 46.54 9.73 -18.20
N VAL A 25 46.97 9.76 -19.46
CA VAL A 25 46.84 8.61 -20.39
C VAL A 25 47.80 7.46 -20.04
N ALA A 26 48.99 7.76 -19.51
CA ALA A 26 49.94 6.73 -19.06
C ALA A 26 49.49 6.01 -17.77
N GLY A 27 48.80 6.71 -16.87
CA GLY A 27 48.21 6.12 -15.66
C GLY A 27 47.02 5.18 -15.94
N LEU A 28 46.20 5.52 -16.94
CA LEU A 28 45.04 4.71 -17.33
C LEU A 28 45.44 3.37 -18.00
N ALA A 29 46.55 3.35 -18.73
CA ALA A 29 47.05 2.13 -19.39
C ALA A 29 47.64 1.10 -18.41
N SER A 30 48.28 1.54 -17.31
CA SER A 30 48.79 0.63 -16.27
C SER A 30 47.69 0.02 -15.40
N LEU A 31 46.57 0.73 -15.19
CA LEU A 31 45.45 0.21 -14.40
C LEU A 31 44.63 -0.83 -15.18
N MET A 32 44.45 -0.64 -16.49
CA MET A 32 43.76 -1.61 -17.37
C MET A 32 44.56 -2.91 -17.58
N ALA A 33 45.89 -2.86 -17.56
CA ALA A 33 46.74 -4.06 -17.64
C ALA A 33 46.69 -4.92 -16.35
N LEU A 34 46.43 -4.30 -15.20
CA LEU A 34 46.33 -5.01 -13.91
C LEU A 34 44.95 -5.67 -13.69
N LEU A 35 43.89 -5.13 -14.32
CA LEU A 35 42.53 -5.69 -14.30
C LEU A 35 42.34 -6.85 -15.29
N ALA A 36 43.09 -6.89 -16.40
CA ALA A 36 43.00 -7.98 -17.39
C ALA A 36 43.73 -9.28 -16.97
N ALA A 37 44.59 -9.25 -15.95
CA ALA A 37 45.39 -10.41 -15.54
C ALA A 37 44.75 -11.31 -14.45
N ARG A 38 43.54 -11.00 -13.97
CA ARG A 38 42.84 -11.78 -12.93
C ARG A 38 41.60 -12.57 -13.39
N CYS A 39 41.32 -12.61 -14.69
CA CYS A 39 40.26 -13.45 -15.24
C CYS A 39 40.85 -14.57 -16.11
N LYS A 40 41.16 -15.72 -15.49
CA LYS A 40 41.23 -17.00 -16.21
C LYS A 40 40.10 -17.91 -15.69
N PRO A 41 39.19 -18.38 -16.55
CA PRO A 41 38.17 -19.33 -16.15
C PRO A 41 38.78 -20.72 -15.94
N THR A 42 38.45 -21.35 -14.81
CA THR A 42 38.73 -22.76 -14.54
C THR A 42 37.78 -23.63 -15.39
N PRO A 43 38.21 -24.75 -16.00
CA PRO A 43 37.29 -25.62 -16.73
C PRO A 43 36.35 -26.31 -15.74
N GLY A 44 35.04 -26.08 -15.88
CA GLY A 44 34.01 -26.82 -15.13
C GLY A 44 33.86 -28.26 -15.63
N PRO A 45 33.38 -29.19 -14.80
CA PRO A 45 33.19 -30.58 -15.19
C PRO A 45 32.05 -30.74 -16.23
N THR A 46 32.30 -31.61 -17.20
CA THR A 46 31.37 -32.01 -18.27
C THR A 46 30.08 -32.64 -17.70
N PRO A 47 28.88 -32.22 -18.12
CA PRO A 47 27.64 -32.84 -17.65
C PRO A 47 27.42 -34.23 -18.29
N THR A 48 27.16 -35.23 -17.45
CA THR A 48 26.67 -36.55 -17.84
C THR A 48 25.18 -36.45 -18.24
N PRO A 49 24.73 -37.11 -19.33
CA PRO A 49 23.32 -37.05 -19.74
C PRO A 49 22.43 -37.78 -18.73
N THR A 50 21.48 -37.05 -18.13
CA THR A 50 20.43 -37.63 -17.27
C THR A 50 19.18 -37.90 -18.10
N ALA A 51 18.60 -39.09 -17.88
CA ALA A 51 17.51 -39.67 -18.65
C ALA A 51 16.19 -38.87 -18.58
N THR A 52 15.49 -38.86 -19.71
CA THR A 52 14.14 -38.32 -19.92
C THR A 52 13.11 -38.99 -19.00
N PRO A 53 12.33 -38.26 -18.19
CA PRO A 53 11.18 -38.84 -17.50
C PRO A 53 9.99 -39.01 -18.47
N THR A 54 9.47 -40.23 -18.46
CA THR A 54 8.34 -40.75 -19.23
C THR A 54 7.02 -40.09 -18.82
N SER A 55 6.13 -39.97 -19.81
CA SER A 55 4.76 -39.45 -19.79
C SER A 55 3.90 -39.79 -18.56
N ALA A 56 3.20 -38.77 -18.05
CA ALA A 56 2.11 -38.89 -17.09
C ALA A 56 0.90 -39.66 -17.66
N PRO A 57 0.20 -40.49 -16.87
CA PRO A 57 -1.06 -41.08 -17.30
C PRO A 57 -2.25 -40.11 -17.13
N ARG A 58 -3.08 -40.11 -18.18
CA ARG A 58 -4.36 -39.41 -18.37
C ARG A 58 -5.43 -39.82 -17.33
N PRO A 59 -6.35 -38.90 -16.93
CA PRO A 59 -7.42 -39.20 -15.98
C PRO A 59 -8.50 -40.08 -16.60
N THR A 60 -9.02 -41.01 -15.81
CA THR A 60 -10.13 -41.91 -16.15
C THR A 60 -11.47 -41.29 -15.78
N SER A 61 -12.44 -41.44 -16.67
CA SER A 61 -13.81 -40.94 -16.63
C SER A 61 -14.75 -41.77 -15.72
N THR A 62 -15.55 -41.06 -14.91
CA THR A 62 -17.00 -41.21 -14.54
C THR A 62 -17.63 -42.61 -14.31
N PRO A 63 -18.62 -42.78 -13.39
CA PRO A 63 -19.97 -42.29 -13.70
C PRO A 63 -20.79 -41.69 -12.54
N THR A 64 -21.63 -40.75 -12.95
CA THR A 64 -22.82 -40.16 -12.32
C THR A 64 -23.81 -41.23 -11.83
N GLY A 65 -24.42 -41.01 -10.66
CA GLY A 65 -25.55 -41.80 -10.17
C GLY A 65 -26.55 -40.94 -9.40
N THR A 66 -27.73 -40.70 -9.99
CA THR A 66 -28.98 -40.31 -9.33
C THR A 66 -30.12 -40.53 -10.34
N PRO A 67 -31.40 -40.64 -9.98
CA PRO A 67 -32.05 -41.08 -8.73
C PRO A 67 -33.02 -42.27 -8.97
N THR A 68 -33.52 -42.93 -7.93
CA THR A 68 -34.81 -43.64 -8.03
C THR A 68 -35.59 -43.61 -6.71
N THR A 69 -36.87 -43.38 -6.91
CA THR A 69 -38.07 -43.31 -6.07
C THR A 69 -38.29 -44.50 -5.13
N GLU A 70 -39.00 -44.30 -4.00
CA GLU A 70 -40.41 -44.67 -3.82
C GLU A 70 -40.91 -44.36 -2.38
N ALA A 71 -42.23 -44.29 -2.26
CA ALA A 71 -43.05 -43.54 -1.31
C ALA A 71 -43.41 -44.27 0.00
N THR A 72 -43.99 -43.55 0.97
CA THR A 72 -45.45 -43.60 1.28
C THR A 72 -45.79 -43.08 2.70
N ALA A 73 -46.72 -42.10 2.72
CA ALA A 73 -47.74 -41.71 3.72
C ALA A 73 -47.31 -41.42 5.19
N THR A 74 -48.01 -40.62 6.00
CA THR A 74 -49.42 -40.19 6.06
C THR A 74 -49.52 -38.94 6.96
N GLY A 75 -50.56 -38.11 6.83
CA GLY A 75 -51.02 -37.27 7.96
C GLY A 75 -51.52 -35.87 7.63
N THR A 76 -52.81 -35.77 7.33
CA THR A 76 -53.60 -34.54 7.15
C THR A 76 -53.82 -33.79 8.46
N SER A 77 -53.78 -32.44 8.47
CA SER A 77 -54.83 -31.60 9.07
C SER A 77 -54.65 -30.12 8.70
N THR A 78 -55.78 -29.49 8.37
CA THR A 78 -55.99 -28.08 8.02
C THR A 78 -57.00 -27.50 9.01
N ALA A 79 -56.82 -26.23 9.42
CA ALA A 79 -57.80 -25.26 9.97
C ALA A 79 -57.10 -24.40 11.06
N THR A 80 -57.28 -23.08 11.27
CA THR A 80 -58.04 -21.94 10.71
C THR A 80 -57.53 -20.70 11.51
N PRO A 81 -57.51 -19.46 10.98
CA PRO A 81 -57.01 -18.29 11.70
C PRO A 81 -58.03 -17.69 12.71
N MET A 82 -57.50 -17.02 13.74
CA MET A 82 -58.23 -16.40 14.86
C MET A 82 -58.65 -14.94 14.56
N PRO A 83 -59.81 -14.44 15.03
CA PRO A 83 -60.38 -13.15 14.60
C PRO A 83 -60.10 -11.95 15.53
N THR A 84 -60.32 -10.79 14.93
CA THR A 84 -60.29 -9.40 15.39
C THR A 84 -61.42 -9.03 16.37
N ASP A 85 -61.12 -8.24 17.41
CA ASP A 85 -62.10 -7.59 18.27
C ASP A 85 -62.43 -6.16 17.81
N THR A 86 -63.72 -5.81 17.85
CA THR A 86 -64.31 -4.47 17.59
C THR A 86 -65.33 -4.18 18.71
N PRO A 87 -65.52 -2.92 19.14
CA PRO A 87 -65.98 -2.60 20.48
C PRO A 87 -67.51 -2.47 20.62
N ILE A 88 -67.97 -2.48 21.88
CA ILE A 88 -69.37 -2.30 22.31
C ILE A 88 -69.61 -0.83 22.73
N PRO A 89 -70.72 -0.18 22.35
CA PRO A 89 -71.12 1.12 22.86
C PRO A 89 -72.19 1.00 23.96
N THR A 90 -72.20 1.91 24.93
CA THR A 90 -73.38 2.18 25.78
C THR A 90 -73.36 3.63 26.27
N ASP A 91 -74.31 4.43 25.78
CA ASP A 91 -74.70 5.74 26.31
C ASP A 91 -75.83 5.58 27.35
N THR A 92 -75.77 6.26 28.50
CA THR A 92 -76.90 7.06 29.05
C THR A 92 -76.40 8.02 30.16
N PRO A 93 -77.01 9.20 30.36
CA PRO A 93 -76.41 10.38 30.97
C PRO A 93 -76.84 10.61 32.43
N VAL A 94 -76.03 11.31 33.22
CA VAL A 94 -76.47 11.90 34.51
C VAL A 94 -75.87 13.30 34.67
N LEU A 95 -76.74 14.20 35.14
CA LEU A 95 -76.63 15.65 35.22
C LEU A 95 -75.66 16.17 36.29
N SER A 96 -75.11 17.35 36.01
CA SER A 96 -74.16 18.16 36.79
C SER A 96 -74.61 18.57 38.20
N PRO A 97 -73.64 18.95 39.06
CA PRO A 97 -73.71 20.27 39.67
C PRO A 97 -72.40 21.09 39.60
N THR A 98 -72.57 22.32 39.12
CA THR A 98 -72.03 23.62 39.57
C THR A 98 -70.56 23.78 40.01
N LYS A 99 -69.81 24.45 39.11
CA LYS A 99 -68.70 25.42 39.26
C LYS A 99 -68.03 25.62 40.64
N GLY A 100 -66.74 25.30 40.70
CA GLY A 100 -65.72 25.94 41.55
C GLY A 100 -64.59 26.51 40.66
N PRO A 101 -63.81 27.51 41.14
CA PRO A 101 -63.02 28.38 40.28
C PRO A 101 -61.78 27.71 39.67
N THR A 102 -61.51 28.12 38.43
CA THR A 102 -60.47 27.68 37.49
C THR A 102 -59.06 27.77 38.07
N SER A 103 -58.36 26.64 38.19
CA SER A 103 -56.90 26.60 38.37
C SER A 103 -56.21 26.87 37.03
N VAL A 104 -55.27 27.80 37.02
CA VAL A 104 -54.40 28.14 35.88
C VAL A 104 -53.63 26.88 35.43
N PRO A 105 -53.63 26.50 34.13
CA PRO A 105 -52.80 25.39 33.67
C PRO A 105 -51.31 25.78 33.70
N SER A 106 -50.52 24.94 34.37
CA SER A 106 -49.06 24.97 34.29
C SER A 106 -48.63 24.71 32.84
N PRO A 107 -47.62 25.42 32.29
CA PRO A 107 -47.19 25.19 30.92
C PRO A 107 -46.67 23.75 30.76
N THR A 108 -47.32 23.00 29.88
CA THR A 108 -46.86 21.69 29.42
C THR A 108 -45.48 21.86 28.79
N ALA A 109 -44.47 21.20 29.36
CA ALA A 109 -43.14 21.18 28.78
C ALA A 109 -43.20 20.54 27.39
N THR A 110 -42.87 21.34 26.37
CA THR A 110 -42.68 20.85 25.01
C THR A 110 -41.58 19.78 25.01
N PRO A 111 -41.81 18.57 24.48
CA PRO A 111 -40.75 17.58 24.40
C PRO A 111 -39.62 18.13 23.53
N VAL A 112 -38.42 18.22 24.12
CA VAL A 112 -37.20 18.52 23.38
C VAL A 112 -36.99 17.36 22.42
N VAL A 113 -37.18 17.61 21.12
CA VAL A 113 -36.81 16.67 20.07
C VAL A 113 -35.31 16.47 20.18
N THR A 114 -34.89 15.36 20.79
CA THR A 114 -33.49 14.96 20.77
C THR A 114 -33.19 14.59 19.33
N SER A 115 -32.46 15.46 18.64
CA SER A 115 -31.85 15.15 17.35
C SER A 115 -30.97 13.92 17.56
N THR A 116 -31.43 12.75 17.12
CA THR A 116 -30.54 11.62 16.84
C THR A 116 -29.54 12.12 15.82
N ALA A 117 -28.27 12.24 16.24
CA ALA A 117 -27.18 12.59 15.34
C ALA A 117 -27.23 11.63 14.15
N THR A 118 -27.33 12.17 12.94
CA THR A 118 -27.14 11.40 11.72
C THR A 118 -25.80 10.68 11.83
N PRO A 119 -25.74 9.34 11.73
CA PRO A 119 -24.47 8.63 11.80
C PRO A 119 -23.52 9.20 10.74
N VAL A 120 -22.37 9.70 11.17
CA VAL A 120 -21.32 10.11 10.23
C VAL A 120 -20.92 8.85 9.44
N PRO A 121 -20.98 8.87 8.10
CA PRO A 121 -20.60 7.71 7.31
C PRO A 121 -19.17 7.27 7.65
N ARG A 122 -19.00 6.00 8.03
CA ARG A 122 -17.68 5.44 8.29
C ARG A 122 -16.91 5.28 6.97
N PRO A 123 -15.60 5.56 6.94
CA PRO A 123 -14.78 5.23 5.78
C PRO A 123 -14.81 3.71 5.53
N LYS A 124 -14.78 3.33 4.25
CA LYS A 124 -14.82 1.93 3.83
C LYS A 124 -13.45 1.41 3.44
N ALA A 125 -13.19 0.15 3.78
CA ALA A 125 -12.10 -0.64 3.23
C ALA A 125 -12.63 -2.04 2.91
N ALA A 126 -12.22 -2.61 1.78
CA ALA A 126 -12.70 -3.90 1.30
C ALA A 126 -11.55 -4.92 1.25
N ILE A 127 -11.86 -6.18 1.54
CA ILE A 127 -10.92 -7.31 1.44
C ILE A 127 -11.46 -8.36 0.48
N ALA A 128 -10.63 -8.86 -0.41
CA ALA A 128 -10.97 -9.95 -1.33
C ALA A 128 -9.93 -11.08 -1.23
N ARG A 129 -10.37 -12.33 -1.41
CA ARG A 129 -9.47 -13.47 -1.61
C ARG A 129 -9.06 -13.56 -3.06
N CYS A 130 -7.77 -13.58 -3.30
CA CYS A 130 -7.20 -13.78 -4.63
C CYS A 130 -5.99 -14.72 -4.48
N ALA A 131 -6.17 -15.98 -4.88
CA ALA A 131 -5.22 -17.06 -4.56
C ALA A 131 -3.98 -17.09 -5.47
N SER A 132 -4.02 -16.40 -6.61
CA SER A 132 -2.96 -16.40 -7.61
C SER A 132 -3.04 -15.14 -8.48
N TYR A 133 -2.01 -14.90 -9.29
CA TYR A 133 -2.02 -13.86 -10.32
C TYR A 133 -2.66 -14.32 -11.63
N ASP A 134 -3.60 -15.28 -11.59
CA ASP A 134 -4.41 -15.60 -12.75
C ASP A 134 -5.17 -14.34 -13.21
N ARG A 135 -5.04 -14.02 -14.49
CA ARG A 135 -5.49 -12.76 -15.07
C ARG A 135 -6.99 -12.50 -14.85
N ASN A 136 -7.82 -13.53 -15.01
CA ASN A 136 -9.27 -13.42 -14.87
C ASN A 136 -9.66 -13.34 -13.39
N LEU A 137 -9.01 -14.14 -12.55
CA LEU A 137 -9.22 -14.10 -11.11
C LEU A 137 -8.89 -12.72 -10.54
N VAL A 138 -7.72 -12.16 -10.86
CA VAL A 138 -7.30 -10.84 -10.36
C VAL A 138 -8.30 -9.76 -10.79
N GLU A 139 -8.72 -9.76 -12.07
CA GLU A 139 -9.71 -8.80 -12.54
C GLU A 139 -11.05 -8.91 -11.81
N GLN A 140 -11.54 -10.13 -11.62
CA GLN A 140 -12.78 -10.38 -10.87
C GLN A 140 -12.69 -9.87 -9.44
N GLN A 141 -11.58 -10.13 -8.74
CA GLN A 141 -11.42 -9.73 -7.34
C GLN A 141 -11.21 -8.23 -7.17
N VAL A 142 -10.44 -7.58 -8.05
CA VAL A 142 -10.31 -6.11 -8.02
C VAL A 142 -11.64 -5.44 -8.34
N ARG A 143 -12.45 -5.99 -9.26
CA ARG A 143 -13.80 -5.49 -9.56
C ARG A 143 -14.72 -5.60 -8.34
N ALA A 144 -14.75 -6.75 -7.69
CA ALA A 144 -15.54 -6.96 -6.47
C ALA A 144 -15.15 -5.97 -5.35
N LEU A 145 -13.84 -5.76 -5.14
CA LEU A 145 -13.36 -4.74 -4.19
C LEU A 145 -13.90 -3.34 -4.51
N VAL A 146 -13.84 -2.93 -5.78
CA VAL A 146 -14.33 -1.62 -6.21
C VAL A 146 -15.84 -1.49 -6.03
N GLU A 147 -16.60 -2.53 -6.35
CA GLU A 147 -18.07 -2.57 -6.17
C GLU A 147 -18.45 -2.46 -4.68
N ASP A 148 -17.76 -3.18 -3.80
CA ASP A 148 -17.93 -3.13 -2.35
C ASP A 148 -17.66 -1.73 -1.77
N LEU A 149 -16.77 -0.97 -2.41
CA LEU A 149 -16.43 0.41 -2.06
C LEU A 149 -17.39 1.44 -2.69
N GLY A 150 -18.40 0.99 -3.45
CA GLY A 150 -19.40 1.83 -4.10
C GLY A 150 -18.96 2.41 -5.44
N GLY A 151 -18.01 1.78 -6.13
CA GLY A 151 -17.47 2.25 -7.40
C GLY A 151 -16.39 3.32 -7.25
N LEU A 152 -15.96 3.89 -8.38
CA LEU A 152 -14.89 4.90 -8.46
C LEU A 152 -15.34 6.22 -9.08
N GLN A 153 -16.63 6.36 -9.43
CA GLN A 153 -17.17 7.50 -10.18
C GLN A 153 -17.13 8.82 -9.38
N ASP A 154 -16.95 8.75 -8.07
CA ASP A 154 -16.77 9.88 -7.16
C ASP A 154 -15.33 10.42 -7.14
N ILE A 155 -14.34 9.61 -7.53
CA ILE A 155 -12.92 10.01 -7.56
C ILE A 155 -12.34 10.08 -8.98
N ILE A 156 -12.92 9.33 -9.94
CA ILE A 156 -12.51 9.33 -11.34
C ILE A 156 -13.39 10.29 -12.14
N LYS A 157 -12.77 11.36 -12.64
CA LYS A 157 -13.43 12.29 -13.54
C LYS A 157 -13.52 11.69 -14.95
N PRO A 158 -14.63 11.84 -15.69
CA PRO A 158 -14.70 11.44 -17.09
C PRO A 158 -13.61 12.13 -17.93
N GLY A 159 -12.77 11.34 -18.60
CA GLY A 159 -11.60 11.81 -19.35
C GLY A 159 -10.42 12.25 -18.48
N GLY A 160 -10.53 12.16 -17.15
CA GLY A 160 -9.52 12.61 -16.19
C GLY A 160 -8.26 11.75 -16.20
N SER A 161 -7.15 12.36 -15.83
CA SER A 161 -5.84 11.71 -15.78
C SER A 161 -5.59 11.03 -14.44
N VAL A 162 -5.00 9.84 -14.46
CA VAL A 162 -4.75 9.04 -13.25
C VAL A 162 -3.28 8.63 -13.19
N ALA A 163 -2.60 8.94 -12.09
CA ALA A 163 -1.30 8.35 -11.78
C ALA A 163 -1.44 7.19 -10.80
N ILE A 164 -0.81 6.07 -11.13
CA ILE A 164 -0.82 4.82 -10.39
C ILE A 164 0.60 4.57 -9.90
N LYS A 165 0.84 4.87 -8.62
CA LYS A 165 2.12 4.61 -7.94
C LYS A 165 2.22 3.13 -7.60
N VAL A 166 3.07 2.41 -8.31
CA VAL A 166 3.38 1.01 -8.02
C VAL A 166 4.45 0.90 -6.92
N ASN A 167 4.75 -0.31 -6.45
CA ASN A 167 5.88 -0.56 -5.55
C ASN A 167 6.91 -1.41 -6.28
N LEU A 168 8.05 -0.82 -6.67
CA LEU A 168 9.17 -1.56 -7.28
C LEU A 168 10.39 -1.60 -6.35
N THR A 169 10.14 -1.75 -5.04
CA THR A 169 11.17 -1.71 -3.99
C THR A 169 12.39 -2.55 -4.36
N GLY A 170 13.57 -1.91 -4.33
CA GLY A 170 14.85 -2.55 -4.61
C GLY A 170 15.29 -2.48 -6.08
N GLY A 171 14.44 -1.94 -6.97
CA GLY A 171 14.77 -1.70 -8.38
C GLY A 171 15.21 -2.96 -9.14
N ALA A 172 15.90 -2.77 -10.25
CA ALA A 172 16.37 -3.86 -11.12
C ALA A 172 17.50 -4.72 -10.51
N SER A 173 18.16 -4.25 -9.44
CA SER A 173 19.32 -4.92 -8.83
C SER A 173 18.95 -5.95 -7.77
N THR A 174 17.72 -5.92 -7.27
CA THR A 174 17.27 -6.83 -6.21
C THR A 174 17.02 -8.23 -6.76
N GLN A 175 17.46 -9.25 -6.02
CA GLN A 175 17.22 -10.65 -6.36
C GLN A 175 16.01 -11.17 -5.57
N PRO A 176 15.10 -11.94 -6.20
CA PRO A 176 13.98 -12.55 -5.51
C PRO A 176 14.42 -13.72 -4.62
N PRO A 177 13.58 -14.18 -3.68
CA PRO A 177 13.88 -15.39 -2.93
C PRO A 177 13.76 -16.60 -3.87
N PRO A 178 14.45 -17.72 -3.58
CA PRO A 178 14.38 -18.92 -4.40
C PRO A 178 12.94 -19.38 -4.65
N GLY A 179 12.59 -19.65 -5.92
CA GLY A 179 11.27 -20.15 -6.30
C GLY A 179 10.16 -19.10 -6.39
N ARG A 180 10.48 -17.80 -6.33
CA ARG A 180 9.56 -16.69 -6.56
C ARG A 180 10.14 -15.72 -7.58
N SER A 181 9.29 -14.98 -8.28
CA SER A 181 9.69 -13.77 -9.00
C SER A 181 9.78 -12.56 -8.05
N LEU A 182 10.34 -11.45 -8.53
CA LEU A 182 10.34 -10.18 -7.78
C LEU A 182 8.93 -9.69 -7.49
N THR A 183 8.04 -9.84 -8.46
CA THR A 183 6.63 -9.42 -8.39
C THR A 183 5.76 -10.36 -7.56
N GLU A 184 6.21 -11.59 -7.29
CA GLU A 184 5.57 -12.50 -6.31
C GLU A 184 6.11 -12.33 -4.88
N ALA A 185 7.14 -11.51 -4.69
CA ALA A 185 7.79 -11.29 -3.41
C ALA A 185 7.65 -9.83 -2.92
N TYR A 186 8.45 -8.90 -3.43
CA TYR A 186 8.60 -7.56 -2.84
C TYR A 186 7.96 -6.44 -3.66
N ALA A 187 7.76 -6.65 -4.96
CA ALA A 187 7.24 -5.65 -5.90
C ALA A 187 5.77 -5.92 -6.26
N THR A 188 5.00 -4.86 -6.51
CA THR A 188 3.60 -4.97 -6.95
C THR A 188 3.52 -5.71 -8.28
N HIS A 189 2.67 -6.73 -8.36
CA HIS A 189 2.52 -7.51 -9.57
C HIS A 189 1.77 -6.74 -10.68
N PRO A 190 2.28 -6.72 -11.93
CA PRO A 190 1.69 -5.91 -13.01
C PRO A 190 0.25 -6.33 -13.36
N GLU A 191 -0.14 -7.59 -13.17
CA GLU A 191 -1.55 -8.03 -13.35
C GLU A 191 -2.54 -7.34 -12.41
N VAL A 192 -2.13 -6.98 -11.19
CA VAL A 192 -2.99 -6.23 -10.26
C VAL A 192 -3.23 -4.82 -10.79
N VAL A 193 -2.17 -4.20 -11.33
CA VAL A 193 -2.24 -2.87 -11.94
C VAL A 193 -3.04 -2.89 -13.23
N ARG A 194 -2.89 -3.95 -14.06
CA ARG A 194 -3.67 -4.19 -15.27
C ARG A 194 -5.17 -4.26 -14.96
N ALA A 195 -5.55 -5.11 -14.00
CA ALA A 195 -6.93 -5.26 -13.57
C ALA A 195 -7.53 -3.94 -13.06
N LEU A 196 -6.83 -3.24 -12.17
CA LEU A 196 -7.28 -1.94 -11.67
C LEU A 196 -7.43 -0.92 -12.82
N SER A 197 -6.46 -0.87 -13.72
CA SER A 197 -6.46 0.07 -14.86
C SER A 197 -7.64 -0.14 -15.81
N MET A 198 -8.04 -1.39 -16.06
CA MET A 198 -9.25 -1.67 -16.84
C MET A 198 -10.52 -1.15 -16.16
N ILE A 199 -10.61 -1.29 -14.83
CA ILE A 199 -11.76 -0.79 -14.06
C ILE A 199 -11.75 0.75 -14.02
N LEU A 200 -10.57 1.38 -13.92
CA LEU A 200 -10.42 2.83 -14.02
C LEU A 200 -10.91 3.35 -15.38
N ARG A 201 -10.55 2.68 -16.48
CA ARG A 201 -11.06 3.02 -17.83
C ARG A 201 -12.59 2.92 -17.89
N GLN A 202 -13.17 1.86 -17.33
CA GLN A 202 -14.62 1.69 -17.27
C GLN A 202 -15.30 2.75 -16.40
N ALA A 203 -14.63 3.25 -15.37
CA ALA A 203 -15.08 4.38 -14.55
C ALA A 203 -14.93 5.75 -15.26
N GLY A 204 -14.31 5.78 -16.45
CA GLY A 204 -14.19 6.99 -17.28
C GLY A 204 -12.80 7.60 -17.32
N ALA A 205 -11.76 6.96 -16.77
CA ALA A 205 -10.40 7.50 -16.81
C ALA A 205 -9.90 7.70 -18.25
N GLY A 206 -9.33 8.88 -18.48
CA GLY A 206 -8.57 9.25 -19.67
C GLY A 206 -7.14 8.76 -19.55
N GLN A 207 -6.16 9.65 -19.51
CA GLN A 207 -4.75 9.25 -19.52
C GLN A 207 -4.37 8.47 -18.25
N LEU A 208 -3.63 7.37 -18.42
CA LEU A 208 -3.09 6.57 -17.32
C LEU A 208 -1.57 6.72 -17.29
N TYR A 209 -1.02 6.96 -16.10
CA TYR A 209 0.40 7.00 -15.83
C TYR A 209 0.72 5.93 -14.78
N ILE A 210 1.70 5.07 -15.03
CA ILE A 210 2.23 4.14 -14.04
C ILE A 210 3.58 4.70 -13.60
N VAL A 211 3.70 5.03 -12.31
CA VAL A 211 4.77 5.90 -11.82
C VAL A 211 5.56 5.24 -10.69
N GLU A 212 6.87 5.50 -10.65
CA GLU A 212 7.81 5.04 -9.62
C GLU A 212 9.13 5.81 -9.74
N ALA A 213 9.93 5.96 -8.66
CA ALA A 213 11.28 6.50 -8.73
C ALA A 213 12.35 5.45 -8.36
N TRP A 214 12.40 4.37 -9.15
CA TRP A 214 13.46 3.35 -9.11
C TRP A 214 14.21 3.20 -10.44
N GLY A 215 13.90 4.04 -11.43
CA GLY A 215 14.45 3.91 -12.78
C GLY A 215 13.54 3.13 -13.72
N MET A 216 13.74 3.35 -15.03
CA MET A 216 12.97 2.67 -16.08
C MET A 216 13.23 1.15 -16.12
N ASP A 217 14.45 0.73 -15.78
CA ASP A 217 14.86 -0.67 -15.71
C ASP A 217 14.05 -1.48 -14.68
N ALA A 218 13.62 -0.85 -13.59
CA ALA A 218 12.75 -1.48 -12.60
C ALA A 218 11.38 -1.86 -13.20
N PHE A 219 10.82 -1.03 -14.08
CA PHE A 219 9.59 -1.37 -14.81
C PHE A 219 9.81 -2.54 -15.75
N THR A 220 10.91 -2.54 -16.50
CA THR A 220 11.28 -3.62 -17.43
C THR A 220 11.41 -4.96 -16.69
N VAL A 221 12.21 -5.01 -15.62
CA VAL A 221 12.44 -6.23 -14.83
C VAL A 221 11.16 -6.74 -14.14
N CYS A 222 10.25 -5.84 -13.76
CA CYS A 222 8.97 -6.21 -13.17
C CYS A 222 7.86 -6.47 -14.20
N GLY A 223 8.16 -6.42 -15.51
CA GLY A 223 7.22 -6.79 -16.57
C GLY A 223 6.10 -5.76 -16.80
N TYR A 224 6.36 -4.48 -16.55
CA TYR A 224 5.35 -3.43 -16.73
C TYR A 224 5.23 -2.93 -18.18
N GLU A 225 6.25 -3.10 -19.04
CA GLU A 225 6.20 -2.62 -20.42
C GLU A 225 5.04 -3.24 -21.22
N PRO A 226 4.81 -4.57 -21.21
CA PRO A 226 3.68 -5.16 -21.94
C PRO A 226 2.32 -4.71 -21.39
N VAL A 227 2.21 -4.54 -20.07
CA VAL A 227 0.97 -4.06 -19.43
C VAL A 227 0.70 -2.59 -19.76
N ALA A 228 1.72 -1.74 -19.74
CA ALA A 228 1.58 -0.35 -20.15
C ALA A 228 1.15 -0.23 -21.62
N GLN A 229 1.75 -1.03 -22.50
CA GLN A 229 1.38 -1.10 -23.91
C GLN A 229 -0.08 -1.56 -24.10
N GLU A 230 -0.51 -2.60 -23.41
CA GLU A 230 -1.88 -3.10 -23.45
C GLU A 230 -2.90 -2.02 -23.05
N LEU A 231 -2.59 -1.25 -22.01
CA LEU A 231 -3.47 -0.24 -21.44
C LEU A 231 -3.42 1.12 -22.15
N GLY A 232 -2.45 1.32 -23.04
CA GLY A 232 -2.06 2.65 -23.53
C GLY A 232 -1.68 3.60 -22.39
N ALA A 233 -1.02 3.07 -21.35
CA ALA A 233 -0.53 3.84 -20.21
C ALA A 233 0.92 4.27 -20.44
N GLU A 234 1.32 5.39 -19.81
CA GLU A 234 2.69 5.88 -19.84
C GLU A 234 3.45 5.44 -18.59
N LEU A 235 4.63 4.87 -18.77
CA LEU A 235 5.56 4.59 -17.67
C LEU A 235 6.37 5.85 -17.38
N VAL A 236 6.38 6.31 -16.13
CA VAL A 236 7.08 7.55 -15.72
C VAL A 236 8.04 7.25 -14.59
N ASP A 237 9.33 7.48 -14.85
CA ASP A 237 10.36 7.51 -13.80
C ASP A 237 10.32 8.87 -13.09
N LEU A 238 9.91 8.85 -11.82
CA LEU A 238 9.79 10.04 -10.99
C LEU A 238 11.16 10.59 -10.55
N ASN A 239 12.28 9.91 -10.85
CA ASN A 239 13.63 10.43 -10.56
C ASN A 239 14.09 11.54 -11.50
N VAL A 240 13.46 11.68 -12.66
CA VAL A 240 13.80 12.69 -13.67
C VAL A 240 12.66 13.69 -13.83
N GLU A 241 12.97 14.87 -14.38
CA GLU A 241 11.98 15.93 -14.63
C GLU A 241 10.97 15.55 -15.71
N ALA A 242 11.38 14.70 -16.66
CA ALA A 242 10.57 14.30 -17.80
C ALA A 242 9.20 13.72 -17.35
N PRO A 243 8.11 14.01 -18.09
CA PRO A 243 8.05 14.76 -19.36
C PRO A 243 8.08 16.29 -19.20
N PHE A 244 8.29 16.80 -17.98
CA PHE A 244 8.40 18.23 -17.69
C PHE A 244 9.85 18.71 -17.69
N SER A 245 10.05 20.01 -17.46
CA SER A 245 11.37 20.66 -17.42
C SER A 245 12.00 20.75 -16.03
N ASP A 246 11.20 20.54 -14.98
CA ASP A 246 11.59 20.78 -13.59
C ASP A 246 10.72 19.97 -12.62
N PHE A 247 11.19 19.90 -11.38
CA PHE A 247 10.44 19.40 -10.23
C PHE A 247 9.62 20.53 -9.60
N ILE A 248 8.53 20.17 -8.92
CA ILE A 248 7.78 21.10 -8.06
C ILE A 248 8.05 20.79 -6.60
N VAL A 249 8.23 21.82 -5.76
CA VAL A 249 8.25 21.65 -4.31
C VAL A 249 6.83 21.76 -3.78
N VAL A 250 6.27 20.64 -3.32
CA VAL A 250 4.92 20.57 -2.76
C VAL A 250 4.98 20.74 -1.24
N PRO A 251 4.33 21.76 -0.66
CA PRO A 251 4.40 21.98 0.78
C PRO A 251 3.58 20.95 1.56
N VAL A 252 4.07 20.56 2.75
CA VAL A 252 3.34 19.70 3.70
C VAL A 252 2.27 20.49 4.48
N GLY A 253 2.48 21.80 4.60
CA GLY A 253 1.68 22.67 5.45
C GLY A 253 2.14 22.65 6.92
N ALA A 254 1.44 23.39 7.77
CA ALA A 254 1.85 23.62 9.15
C ALA A 254 2.06 22.32 9.95
N GLY A 255 3.07 22.33 10.82
CA GLY A 255 3.41 21.22 11.69
C GLY A 255 3.95 20.00 10.96
N ALA A 256 4.78 20.16 9.94
CA ALA A 256 5.57 19.03 9.41
C ALA A 256 6.35 18.33 10.54
N PHE A 257 6.55 17.02 10.42
CA PHE A 257 7.37 16.26 11.36
C PHE A 257 8.86 16.31 11.01
N VAL A 258 9.18 16.28 9.72
CA VAL A 258 10.53 16.11 9.19
C VAL A 258 10.83 17.11 8.06
N TYR A 259 9.96 17.20 7.05
CA TYR A 259 10.20 18.07 5.88
C TYR A 259 9.04 19.04 5.67
N ASP A 260 9.33 20.33 5.47
CA ASP A 260 8.28 21.33 5.21
C ASP A 260 7.66 21.21 3.81
N GLY A 261 8.33 20.51 2.90
CA GLY A 261 7.87 20.25 1.54
C GLY A 261 8.73 19.21 0.83
N PHE A 262 8.24 18.70 -0.30
CA PHE A 262 8.88 17.67 -1.08
C PHE A 262 9.09 18.12 -2.53
N PRO A 263 10.32 18.14 -3.07
CA PRO A 263 10.52 18.13 -4.52
C PRO A 263 9.94 16.83 -5.11
N LEU A 264 8.96 16.96 -5.99
CA LEU A 264 8.24 15.87 -6.65
C LEU A 264 8.17 16.12 -8.15
N ASN A 265 8.11 15.04 -8.95
CA ASN A 265 7.87 15.17 -10.39
C ASN A 265 6.47 15.79 -10.59
N ARG A 266 6.38 16.79 -11.49
CA ARG A 266 5.16 17.55 -11.73
C ARG A 266 3.97 16.69 -12.15
N ILE A 267 4.17 15.47 -12.65
CA ILE A 267 3.07 14.57 -12.96
C ILE A 267 2.14 14.37 -11.75
N LEU A 268 2.69 14.31 -10.53
CA LEU A 268 1.91 14.09 -9.31
C LEU A 268 1.04 15.30 -8.92
N GLU A 269 1.43 16.51 -9.34
CA GLU A 269 0.61 17.72 -9.19
C GLU A 269 -0.49 17.80 -10.28
N ARG A 270 -0.22 17.24 -11.47
CA ARG A 270 -1.00 17.49 -12.67
C ARG A 270 -2.11 16.49 -12.93
N VAL A 271 -2.05 15.31 -12.34
CA VAL A 271 -3.10 14.31 -12.49
C VAL A 271 -4.37 14.68 -11.71
N ASP A 272 -5.51 14.21 -12.20
CA ASP A 272 -6.80 14.40 -11.51
C ASP A 272 -7.01 13.46 -10.35
N THR A 273 -6.39 12.27 -10.40
CA THR A 273 -6.49 11.24 -9.38
C THR A 273 -5.14 10.57 -9.17
N PHE A 274 -4.77 10.36 -7.91
CA PHE A 274 -3.55 9.68 -7.55
C PHE A 274 -3.84 8.43 -6.70
N ILE A 275 -3.32 7.29 -7.18
CA ILE A 275 -3.59 5.96 -6.66
C ILE A 275 -2.30 5.31 -6.21
N SER A 276 -2.29 4.71 -5.02
CA SER A 276 -1.17 3.89 -4.56
C SER A 276 -1.50 2.40 -4.66
N VAL A 277 -0.72 1.65 -5.43
CA VAL A 277 -0.79 0.19 -5.51
C VAL A 277 0.46 -0.42 -4.88
N ALA A 278 0.33 -0.81 -3.61
CA ALA A 278 1.45 -1.23 -2.76
C ALA A 278 1.50 -2.76 -2.59
N LYS A 279 2.65 -3.26 -2.13
CA LYS A 279 2.83 -4.66 -1.70
C LYS A 279 2.55 -4.81 -0.19
N MET A 280 1.84 -5.87 0.21
CA MET A 280 1.55 -6.20 1.61
C MET A 280 2.78 -6.81 2.30
N LYS A 281 3.59 -6.01 2.98
CA LYS A 281 4.79 -6.52 3.68
C LYS A 281 5.13 -5.72 4.93
N CYS A 282 5.88 -6.34 5.83
CA CYS A 282 6.50 -5.67 6.96
C CYS A 282 7.57 -4.67 6.50
N HIS A 283 7.97 -3.76 7.36
CA HIS A 283 9.08 -2.84 7.12
C HIS A 283 9.85 -2.61 8.41
N TYR A 284 11.18 -2.63 8.35
CA TYR A 284 12.03 -2.46 9.54
C TYR A 284 11.70 -1.18 10.35
N ASN A 285 11.89 0.01 9.78
CA ASN A 285 11.64 1.29 10.50
C ASN A 285 10.17 1.73 10.59
N ALA A 286 9.23 1.09 9.88
CA ALA A 286 7.84 1.56 9.79
C ALA A 286 6.82 0.55 10.34
N GLY A 287 7.26 -0.65 10.70
CA GLY A 287 6.44 -1.81 11.05
C GLY A 287 5.81 -2.47 9.82
N VAL A 288 5.09 -1.69 9.00
CA VAL A 288 4.43 -2.14 7.77
C VAL A 288 4.77 -1.21 6.59
N THR A 289 4.75 -1.76 5.37
CA THR A 289 4.93 -1.00 4.13
C THR A 289 3.59 -0.41 3.66
N LEU A 290 2.76 -1.20 2.97
CA LEU A 290 1.40 -0.80 2.56
C LEU A 290 1.35 0.54 1.79
N SER A 291 0.19 1.19 1.72
CA SER A 291 -0.04 2.31 0.79
C SER A 291 0.61 3.62 1.22
N LEU A 292 0.59 3.96 2.51
CA LEU A 292 1.17 5.21 3.01
C LEU A 292 2.70 5.23 2.86
N LYS A 293 3.41 4.14 3.23
CA LYS A 293 4.87 4.06 3.07
C LYS A 293 5.29 4.07 1.61
N ASN A 294 4.44 3.55 0.72
CA ASN A 294 4.74 3.47 -0.72
C ASN A 294 5.01 4.86 -1.33
N GLN A 295 4.46 5.93 -0.74
CA GLN A 295 4.71 7.32 -1.13
C GLN A 295 6.18 7.74 -1.03
N ILE A 296 6.98 7.13 -0.15
CA ILE A 296 8.41 7.44 -0.10
C ILE A 296 9.06 7.16 -1.47
N GLY A 297 8.56 6.19 -2.23
CA GLY A 297 9.02 5.92 -3.59
C GLY A 297 8.60 6.97 -4.63
N CYS A 298 7.82 7.99 -4.28
CA CYS A 298 7.49 9.11 -5.18
C CYS A 298 8.58 10.18 -5.22
N THR A 299 9.51 10.18 -4.27
CA THR A 299 10.52 11.23 -4.17
C THR A 299 11.72 10.94 -5.06
N PRO A 300 12.23 11.92 -5.83
CA PRO A 300 13.44 11.72 -6.62
C PRO A 300 14.65 11.50 -5.71
N GLU A 301 15.39 10.43 -5.94
CA GLU A 301 16.48 10.00 -5.06
C GLU A 301 17.56 11.07 -4.87
N ARG A 302 17.83 11.86 -5.93
CA ARG A 302 18.87 12.91 -5.95
C ARG A 302 18.73 13.97 -4.85
N PHE A 303 17.53 14.17 -4.31
CA PHE A 303 17.28 15.15 -3.25
C PHE A 303 17.43 14.59 -1.84
N TYR A 304 17.58 13.27 -1.70
CA TYR A 304 17.55 12.58 -0.41
C TYR A 304 18.76 11.66 -0.20
N HIS A 305 19.90 12.08 -0.74
CA HIS A 305 21.19 11.40 -0.61
C HIS A 305 21.94 11.84 0.66
N ILE A 306 22.74 10.93 1.22
CA ILE A 306 23.76 11.24 2.24
C ILE A 306 25.12 10.84 1.66
N GLU A 307 26.08 11.76 1.66
CA GLU A 307 27.43 11.51 1.12
C GLU A 307 28.07 10.28 1.79
N GLY A 308 28.62 9.38 0.98
CA GLY A 308 29.20 8.12 1.45
C GLY A 308 28.19 7.02 1.78
N ASN A 309 26.88 7.29 1.73
CA ASN A 309 25.82 6.30 1.90
C ASN A 309 25.20 5.94 0.54
N LEU A 310 25.33 4.67 0.14
CA LEU A 310 24.79 4.14 -1.11
C LEU A 310 23.32 3.69 -1.01
N ALA A 311 22.71 3.77 0.17
CA ALA A 311 21.31 3.41 0.34
C ALA A 311 20.39 4.43 -0.35
N PRO A 312 19.42 3.98 -1.16
CA PRO A 312 18.47 4.86 -1.83
C PRO A 312 17.66 5.69 -0.83
N ARG A 313 17.59 7.00 -1.06
CA ARG A 313 16.93 7.97 -0.17
C ARG A 313 17.41 7.86 1.29
N ALA A 314 18.71 7.68 1.50
CA ALA A 314 19.31 7.57 2.83
C ALA A 314 18.88 8.70 3.79
N ALA A 315 18.74 9.93 3.30
CA ALA A 315 18.33 11.08 4.12
C ALA A 315 16.94 10.91 4.74
N MET A 316 16.04 10.17 4.07
CA MET A 316 14.70 9.87 4.59
C MET A 316 14.69 8.78 5.66
N HIS A 317 15.78 8.02 5.78
CA HIS A 317 15.95 7.00 6.82
C HIS A 317 16.66 7.54 8.07
N GLY A 318 17.38 8.66 7.92
CA GLY A 318 18.01 9.38 9.02
C GLY A 318 19.22 8.64 9.60
N SER A 319 19.71 9.13 10.74
CA SER A 319 20.73 8.41 11.50
C SER A 319 20.11 7.31 12.37
N ALA A 320 20.94 6.48 12.99
CA ALA A 320 20.49 5.43 13.90
C ALA A 320 19.68 6.00 15.08
N GLU A 321 20.07 7.17 15.58
CA GLU A 321 19.41 7.90 16.67
C GLU A 321 18.01 8.41 16.29
N GLU A 322 17.75 8.57 15.00
CA GLU A 322 16.48 9.11 14.49
C GLU A 322 15.54 8.03 13.97
N SER A 323 15.99 6.76 13.94
CA SER A 323 15.26 5.62 13.38
C SER A 323 13.80 5.54 13.82
N VAL A 324 13.54 5.85 15.10
CA VAL A 324 12.21 5.80 15.72
C VAL A 324 11.23 6.82 15.14
N THR A 325 11.70 8.02 14.77
CA THR A 325 10.83 9.14 14.38
C THR A 325 10.95 9.52 12.91
N ARG A 326 12.10 9.25 12.27
CA ARG A 326 12.43 9.75 10.95
C ARG A 326 11.51 9.17 9.89
N VAL A 327 11.56 7.86 9.66
CA VAL A 327 10.77 7.22 8.62
C VAL A 327 9.26 7.41 8.87
N PRO A 328 8.71 7.16 10.08
CA PRO A 328 7.30 7.42 10.37
C PRO A 328 6.87 8.88 10.11
N GLY A 329 7.71 9.85 10.47
CA GLY A 329 7.45 11.27 10.23
C GLY A 329 7.42 11.60 8.73
N VAL A 330 8.40 11.11 7.97
CA VAL A 330 8.46 11.28 6.51
C VAL A 330 7.21 10.70 5.84
N ILE A 331 6.74 9.51 6.26
CA ILE A 331 5.51 8.90 5.73
C ILE A 331 4.33 9.84 5.91
N VAL A 332 4.11 10.37 7.11
CA VAL A 332 2.95 11.23 7.37
C VAL A 332 3.06 12.55 6.61
N ASP A 333 4.25 13.14 6.56
CA ASP A 333 4.48 14.39 5.85
C ASP A 333 4.21 14.27 4.35
N ILE A 334 4.74 13.22 3.68
CA ILE A 334 4.54 13.07 2.24
C ILE A 334 3.09 12.76 1.87
N ASN A 335 2.35 12.03 2.71
CA ASN A 335 0.93 11.77 2.48
C ASN A 335 0.05 13.01 2.72
N ARG A 336 0.56 14.04 3.41
CA ARG A 336 -0.08 15.36 3.50
C ARG A 336 0.23 16.24 2.29
N ALA A 337 1.46 16.18 1.79
CA ALA A 337 1.86 16.91 0.59
C ALA A 337 1.24 16.33 -0.69
N ASN A 338 1.13 15.00 -0.80
CA ASN A 338 0.59 14.29 -1.95
C ASN A 338 -0.45 13.24 -1.49
N PRO A 339 -1.70 13.65 -1.22
CA PRO A 339 -2.75 12.75 -0.74
C PRO A 339 -3.08 11.63 -1.74
N ILE A 340 -3.39 10.44 -1.21
CA ILE A 340 -3.82 9.28 -2.01
C ILE A 340 -5.35 9.26 -2.07
N ASP A 341 -5.93 9.22 -3.27
CA ASP A 341 -7.37 9.14 -3.50
C ASP A 341 -7.90 7.70 -3.41
N PHE A 342 -7.06 6.72 -3.78
CA PHE A 342 -7.37 5.30 -3.69
C PHE A 342 -6.13 4.46 -3.40
N ALA A 343 -6.26 3.51 -2.49
CA ALA A 343 -5.22 2.54 -2.15
C ALA A 343 -5.67 1.14 -2.56
N LEU A 344 -4.78 0.40 -3.22
CA LEU A 344 -4.89 -1.04 -3.45
C LEU A 344 -3.62 -1.73 -2.95
N ILE A 345 -3.77 -2.77 -2.15
CA ILE A 345 -2.68 -3.49 -1.51
C ILE A 345 -2.68 -4.93 -2.05
N ASP A 346 -1.60 -5.28 -2.75
CA ASP A 346 -1.30 -6.61 -3.26
C ASP A 346 -0.68 -7.48 -2.16
N GLY A 347 -1.48 -8.38 -1.60
CA GLY A 347 -1.05 -9.42 -0.65
C GLY A 347 -1.32 -10.83 -1.17
N ILE A 348 -1.39 -11.03 -2.49
CA ILE A 348 -1.63 -12.35 -3.09
C ILE A 348 -0.44 -13.27 -2.77
N MET A 349 0.74 -12.83 -3.17
CA MET A 349 2.03 -13.42 -2.85
C MET A 349 2.99 -12.31 -2.43
N THR A 350 3.70 -12.51 -1.33
CA THR A 350 4.57 -11.47 -0.77
C THR A 350 5.64 -12.02 0.16
N VAL A 351 6.21 -11.18 1.03
CA VAL A 351 7.17 -11.54 2.07
C VAL A 351 6.72 -11.06 3.45
N GLU A 352 7.02 -11.87 4.46
CA GLU A 352 6.97 -11.48 5.88
C GLU A 352 8.37 -11.15 6.41
N GLY A 353 8.47 -10.66 7.65
CA GLY A 353 9.75 -10.51 8.34
C GLY A 353 10.66 -9.39 7.83
N GLY A 354 10.27 -8.64 6.79
CA GLY A 354 11.04 -7.53 6.26
C GLY A 354 10.52 -7.06 4.91
N GLU A 355 11.05 -5.93 4.44
CA GLU A 355 10.62 -5.32 3.19
C GLU A 355 11.38 -5.82 1.94
N GLY A 356 12.48 -6.56 2.12
CA GLY A 356 13.36 -7.03 1.05
C GLY A 356 14.51 -7.92 1.55
N PRO A 357 15.35 -8.46 0.65
CA PRO A 357 16.40 -9.44 0.95
C PRO A 357 17.55 -8.92 1.81
N TRP A 358 17.62 -7.62 2.08
CA TRP A 358 18.57 -7.02 3.01
C TRP A 358 18.18 -7.17 4.49
N ILE A 359 16.96 -7.66 4.77
CA ILE A 359 16.52 -7.99 6.13
C ILE A 359 16.65 -9.49 6.35
N ALA A 360 17.37 -9.91 7.40
CA ALA A 360 17.71 -11.32 7.59
C ALA A 360 16.48 -12.20 7.84
N SER A 361 15.45 -11.65 8.49
CA SER A 361 14.20 -12.36 8.81
C SER A 361 13.21 -12.49 7.64
N VAL A 362 13.53 -12.00 6.43
CA VAL A 362 12.59 -12.02 5.31
C VAL A 362 12.27 -13.44 4.84
N ALA A 363 10.99 -13.74 4.61
CA ALA A 363 10.56 -15.04 4.09
C ALA A 363 9.35 -14.91 3.16
N PRO A 364 9.29 -15.65 2.03
CA PRO A 364 8.14 -15.61 1.13
C PRO A 364 6.90 -16.25 1.76
N VAL A 365 5.75 -15.61 1.57
CA VAL A 365 4.43 -16.06 2.04
C VAL A 365 3.36 -15.84 0.95
N SER A 366 2.19 -16.43 1.11
CA SER A 366 1.04 -16.27 0.20
C SER A 366 -0.26 -16.06 0.98
N PRO A 367 -0.51 -14.84 1.49
CA PRO A 367 -1.77 -14.53 2.18
C PRO A 367 -2.99 -14.73 1.28
N GLY A 368 -2.84 -14.53 -0.03
CA GLY A 368 -3.93 -14.69 -0.99
C GLY A 368 -4.98 -13.59 -0.88
N LEU A 369 -4.55 -12.35 -0.61
CA LEU A 369 -5.43 -11.22 -0.31
C LEU A 369 -5.19 -10.02 -1.22
N LEU A 370 -6.27 -9.30 -1.49
CA LEU A 370 -6.24 -7.92 -1.96
C LEU A 370 -7.02 -7.06 -0.96
N VAL A 371 -6.52 -5.87 -0.64
CA VAL A 371 -7.20 -4.91 0.24
C VAL A 371 -7.26 -3.55 -0.45
N ALA A 372 -8.42 -2.90 -0.45
CA ALA A 372 -8.59 -1.62 -1.12
C ALA A 372 -9.47 -0.64 -0.34
N GLY A 373 -9.32 0.66 -0.60
CA GLY A 373 -10.16 1.69 -0.01
C GLY A 373 -9.81 3.10 -0.48
N LYS A 374 -10.76 4.02 -0.31
CA LYS A 374 -10.62 5.45 -0.67
C LYS A 374 -9.96 6.30 0.43
N ASN A 375 -9.74 5.73 1.62
CA ASN A 375 -8.94 6.36 2.66
C ASN A 375 -7.73 5.47 2.98
N PRO A 376 -6.50 5.89 2.66
CA PRO A 376 -5.32 5.03 2.76
C PRO A 376 -4.98 4.64 4.21
N VAL A 377 -5.27 5.49 5.21
CA VAL A 377 -5.04 5.15 6.63
C VAL A 377 -5.96 4.00 7.05
N CYS A 378 -7.23 4.05 6.65
CA CYS A 378 -8.19 2.99 6.95
C CYS A 378 -7.82 1.68 6.22
N THR A 379 -7.46 1.79 4.93
CA THR A 379 -7.03 0.64 4.12
C THR A 379 -5.79 -0.03 4.71
N ASP A 380 -4.78 0.75 5.10
CA ASP A 380 -3.55 0.22 5.71
C ASP A 380 -3.82 -0.37 7.10
N ALA A 381 -4.74 0.19 7.89
CA ALA A 381 -5.14 -0.37 9.17
C ALA A 381 -5.84 -1.74 9.03
N VAL A 382 -6.74 -1.87 8.06
CA VAL A 382 -7.41 -3.15 7.74
C VAL A 382 -6.40 -4.18 7.21
N ALA A 383 -5.47 -3.79 6.34
CA ALA A 383 -4.41 -4.66 5.88
C ALA A 383 -3.46 -5.08 7.01
N THR A 384 -3.11 -4.17 7.92
CA THR A 384 -2.30 -4.47 9.12
C THR A 384 -3.00 -5.50 10.02
N ALA A 385 -4.31 -5.36 10.20
CA ALA A 385 -5.12 -6.33 10.93
C ALA A 385 -5.18 -7.70 10.22
N ALA A 386 -5.31 -7.71 8.89
CA ALA A 386 -5.26 -8.92 8.08
C ALA A 386 -3.89 -9.61 8.14
N MET A 387 -2.79 -8.86 8.27
CA MET A 387 -1.44 -9.40 8.56
C MET A 387 -1.31 -9.97 9.99
N GLY A 388 -2.37 -9.86 10.80
CA GLY A 388 -2.45 -10.40 12.14
C GLY A 388 -1.89 -9.52 13.25
N PHE A 389 -1.64 -8.24 12.94
CA PHE A 389 -1.14 -7.22 13.86
C PHE A 389 -2.26 -6.29 14.34
N ASP A 390 -2.07 -5.63 15.48
CA ASP A 390 -2.99 -4.58 15.94
C ASP A 390 -2.55 -3.21 15.37
N PRO A 391 -3.36 -2.58 14.50
CA PRO A 391 -3.01 -1.30 13.86
C PRO A 391 -2.95 -0.12 14.84
N THR A 392 -3.40 -0.27 16.08
CA THR A 392 -3.39 0.75 17.13
C THR A 392 -2.20 0.64 18.08
N THR A 393 -1.37 -0.40 17.93
CA THR A 393 -0.22 -0.62 18.79
C THR A 393 0.76 0.54 18.70
N GLU A 394 1.23 1.02 19.85
CA GLU A 394 2.28 2.05 19.94
C GLU A 394 3.67 1.41 19.96
N TRP A 395 4.67 2.16 19.52
CA TRP A 395 6.07 1.77 19.66
C TRP A 395 6.44 1.65 21.15
N PRO A 396 7.25 0.64 21.57
CA PRO A 396 7.98 -0.34 20.76
C PRO A 396 7.33 -1.74 20.71
N ALA A 397 6.06 -1.84 20.32
CA ALA A 397 5.39 -3.14 20.20
C ALA A 397 5.09 -3.52 18.74
N THR A 398 5.02 -4.84 18.49
CA THR A 398 4.80 -5.42 17.16
C THR A 398 3.54 -4.85 16.49
N PRO A 399 3.61 -4.41 15.22
CA PRO A 399 4.74 -4.52 14.29
C PRO A 399 5.71 -3.32 14.35
N PHE A 400 5.39 -2.28 15.11
CA PHE A 400 6.12 -1.02 15.22
C PHE A 400 7.29 -1.12 16.22
N LEU A 401 8.27 -1.99 15.92
CA LEU A 401 9.40 -2.26 16.81
C LEU A 401 10.52 -1.20 16.72
N HIS A 402 10.75 -0.66 15.52
CA HIS A 402 11.88 0.25 15.26
C HIS A 402 11.43 1.67 14.85
N GLY A 403 10.14 1.96 14.94
CA GLY A 403 9.54 3.24 14.55
C GLY A 403 8.22 3.48 15.24
N ARG A 404 7.87 4.75 15.47
CA ARG A 404 6.52 5.14 15.88
C ARG A 404 5.48 4.63 14.88
N ASN A 405 4.28 4.33 15.37
CA ASN A 405 3.15 3.92 14.54
C ASN A 405 2.70 5.08 13.63
N HIS A 406 3.08 5.02 12.35
CA HIS A 406 2.73 6.04 11.38
C HIS A 406 1.22 6.11 11.09
N LEU A 407 0.46 5.02 11.31
CA LEU A 407 -1.01 5.02 11.18
C LEU A 407 -1.65 5.86 12.30
N ALA A 408 -1.18 5.68 13.54
CA ALA A 408 -1.62 6.49 14.68
C ALA A 408 -1.21 7.97 14.51
N MET A 409 0.01 8.23 14.01
CA MET A 409 0.45 9.58 13.68
C MET A 409 -0.40 10.22 12.57
N ALA A 410 -0.76 9.47 11.52
CA ALA A 410 -1.63 9.95 10.44
C ALA A 410 -3.05 10.26 10.94
N ARG A 411 -3.61 9.38 11.79
CA ARG A 411 -4.88 9.62 12.48
C ARG A 411 -4.85 10.91 13.29
N ALA A 412 -3.80 11.14 14.07
CA ALA A 412 -3.64 12.37 14.86
C ALA A 412 -3.58 13.65 14.00
N ARG A 413 -3.30 13.52 12.69
CA ARG A 413 -3.35 14.62 11.71
C ARG A 413 -4.65 14.68 10.90
N GLY A 414 -5.66 13.86 11.24
CA GLY A 414 -6.96 13.86 10.57
C GLY A 414 -6.96 13.23 9.17
N LEU A 415 -5.94 12.44 8.82
CA LEU A 415 -5.85 11.79 7.50
C LEU A 415 -6.77 10.56 7.36
N GLY A 416 -7.31 10.06 8.47
CA GLY A 416 -8.17 8.87 8.51
C GLY A 416 -8.11 8.23 9.89
N THR A 417 -8.48 6.95 9.99
CA THR A 417 -8.48 6.21 11.24
C THR A 417 -7.74 4.88 11.12
N ASN A 418 -7.03 4.52 12.18
CA ASN A 418 -6.43 3.20 12.37
C ASN A 418 -7.18 2.36 13.42
N VAL A 419 -8.35 2.81 13.86
CA VAL A 419 -9.23 2.10 14.80
C VAL A 419 -10.27 1.32 14.01
N LEU A 420 -10.24 -0.01 14.09
CA LEU A 420 -11.04 -0.88 13.22
C LEU A 420 -12.56 -0.69 13.37
N ASP A 421 -13.05 -0.39 14.58
CA ASP A 421 -14.49 -0.18 14.84
C ASP A 421 -15.05 1.07 14.11
N GLU A 422 -14.17 2.01 13.77
CA GLU A 422 -14.51 3.21 13.01
C GLU A 422 -14.50 2.98 11.49
N ILE A 423 -14.12 1.78 11.03
CA ILE A 423 -14.01 1.43 9.61
C ILE A 423 -15.15 0.48 9.24
N GLU A 424 -15.84 0.79 8.14
CA GLU A 424 -16.77 -0.15 7.53
C GLU A 424 -16.01 -1.14 6.63
N VAL A 425 -15.71 -2.32 7.18
CA VAL A 425 -15.05 -3.39 6.43
C VAL A 425 -16.05 -4.08 5.49
N ARG A 426 -15.67 -4.24 4.23
CA ARG A 426 -16.46 -4.91 3.17
C ARG A 426 -15.73 -6.13 2.61
N GLY A 427 -16.48 -7.00 1.93
CA GLY A 427 -15.96 -8.26 1.41
C GLY A 427 -15.68 -9.26 2.53
N VAL A 428 -14.49 -9.86 2.52
CA VAL A 428 -14.05 -10.87 3.48
C VAL A 428 -13.85 -10.24 4.87
N PRO A 429 -14.44 -10.79 5.95
CA PRO A 429 -14.18 -10.30 7.30
C PRO A 429 -12.70 -10.43 7.70
N ILE A 430 -12.16 -9.46 8.46
CA ILE A 430 -10.77 -9.46 8.93
C ILE A 430 -10.41 -10.79 9.62
N ALA A 431 -11.30 -11.30 10.47
CA ALA A 431 -11.08 -12.55 11.20
C ALA A 431 -10.82 -13.75 10.27
N GLU A 432 -11.47 -13.79 9.10
CA GLU A 432 -11.29 -14.83 8.10
C GLU A 432 -10.11 -14.54 7.18
N ALA A 433 -9.85 -13.27 6.88
CA ALA A 433 -8.72 -12.84 6.06
C ALA A 433 -7.37 -13.00 6.77
N ARG A 434 -7.35 -13.15 8.10
CA ARG A 434 -6.12 -13.12 8.90
C ARG A 434 -5.09 -14.16 8.44
N PHE A 435 -3.92 -13.66 8.04
CA PHE A 435 -2.70 -14.41 7.81
C PHE A 435 -1.63 -13.83 8.73
N PRO A 436 -1.19 -14.51 9.80
CA PRO A 436 -0.23 -13.94 10.76
C PRO A 436 1.17 -13.81 10.16
N PHE A 437 1.64 -12.58 9.97
CA PHE A 437 3.00 -12.27 9.53
C PHE A 437 3.96 -12.30 10.72
N LYS A 438 5.22 -12.68 10.47
CA LYS A 438 6.32 -12.32 11.35
C LYS A 438 6.71 -10.85 11.16
N PRO A 439 6.92 -10.08 12.25
CA PRO A 439 7.40 -8.70 12.13
C PRO A 439 8.86 -8.65 11.67
N ALA A 440 9.28 -7.48 11.20
CA ALA A 440 10.67 -7.22 10.88
C ALA A 440 11.46 -6.97 12.19
N ILE A 441 12.35 -7.89 12.55
CA ILE A 441 13.13 -7.84 13.81
C ILE A 441 14.62 -7.51 13.60
N GLY A 442 15.11 -7.57 12.35
CA GLY A 442 16.52 -7.40 12.00
C GLY A 442 17.12 -8.66 11.41
#